data_AF-F8L9B8-F1
#
_entry.id   AF-F8L9B8-F1
#
_cell.length_a   1.000
_cell.length_b   1.000
_cell.length_c   1.000
_cell.angle_alpha   90.00
_cell.angle_beta   90.00
_cell.angle_gamma   90.00
#
_symmetry.space_group_name_H-M   'P 1'
#
loop_
_entity.id
_entity.type
_entity.pdbx_description
1 polymer ?
#
loop_
_entity_poly.entity_id
_entity_poly.type
_entity_poly.pdbx_seq_one_letter_code
_entity_poly.pdbx_strand_id
1 'polypeptide(L)'
;MFQRDYVMRIIQQFVQALLAVANLRREKKYEEAEVKLAAASRFYLKLEPELLLMGDAEWLLDHFTGADGFLEAERCLIAADLLYEQSCILRDKGVPDSQMEERCLTLYEAALPYSEAFQTEERLKKIGALKQIL
;
A
#
# COMPACT_ATOMS: atom_id res chain seq x y z
N MET A 1 -1.58 14.93 23.16
CA MET A 1 -0.20 14.41 23.17
C MET A 1 -0.19 12.90 22.85
N PHE A 2 -0.91 12.05 23.60
CA PHE A 2 -0.92 10.59 23.41
C PHE A 2 -1.40 10.04 22.06
N GLN A 3 -2.44 10.60 21.44
CA GLN A 3 -2.95 10.09 20.15
C GLN A 3 -1.96 10.29 19.00
N ARG A 4 -1.25 11.43 18.97
CA ARG A 4 -0.28 11.73 17.91
C ARG A 4 0.93 10.81 17.98
N ASP A 5 1.40 10.49 19.19
CA ASP A 5 2.51 9.55 19.40
C ASP A 5 2.12 8.11 19.03
N TYR A 6 0.86 7.72 19.29
CA TYR A 6 0.33 6.42 18.90
C TYR A 6 0.26 6.26 17.37
N VAL A 7 -0.27 7.25 16.67
CA VAL A 7 -0.33 7.26 15.21
C VAL A 7 1.08 7.21 14.61
N MET A 8 2.01 8.02 15.12
CA MET A 8 3.40 7.98 14.66
C MET A 8 4.05 6.61 14.87
N ARG A 9 3.76 5.93 15.99
CA ARG A 9 4.25 4.58 16.24
C ARG A 9 3.70 3.57 15.24
N ILE A 10 2.40 3.67 14.90
CA ILE A 10 1.79 2.80 13.88
C ILE A 10 2.46 3.02 12.52
N ILE A 11 2.67 4.28 12.11
CA ILE A 11 3.34 4.63 10.85
C ILE A 11 4.75 4.05 10.83
N GLN A 12 5.52 4.23 11.91
CA GLN A 12 6.87 3.68 12.00
C GLN A 12 6.87 2.15 11.90
N GLN A 13 5.97 1.47 12.60
CA GLN A 13 5.84 0.01 12.51
C GLN A 13 5.48 -0.44 11.10
N PHE A 14 4.59 0.29 10.42
CA PHE A 14 4.20 0.00 9.05
C PHE A 14 5.39 0.16 8.09
N VAL A 15 6.15 1.24 8.21
CA VAL A 15 7.37 1.47 7.41
C VAL A 15 8.38 0.34 7.65
N GLN A 16 8.56 -0.12 8.89
CA GLN A 16 9.43 -1.26 9.18
C GLN A 16 8.93 -2.56 8.56
N ALA A 17 7.61 -2.77 8.52
CA ALA A 17 7.01 -3.92 7.85
C ALA A 17 7.28 -3.89 6.34
N LEU A 18 7.10 -2.74 5.69
CA LEU A 18 7.41 -2.56 4.25
C LEU A 18 8.89 -2.78 3.96
N LEU A 19 9.80 -2.23 4.79
CA LEU A 19 11.23 -2.47 4.63
C LEU A 19 11.58 -3.96 4.73
N ALA A 20 10.93 -4.69 5.64
CA ALA A 20 11.14 -6.12 5.75
C ALA A 20 10.65 -6.88 4.51
N VAL A 21 9.51 -6.49 3.93
CA VAL A 21 9.02 -7.04 2.65
C VAL A 21 10.02 -6.76 1.53
N ALA A 22 10.47 -5.51 1.39
CA ALA A 22 11.43 -5.13 0.36
C ALA A 22 12.76 -5.88 0.47
N ASN A 23 13.25 -6.13 1.70
CA ASN A 23 14.45 -6.93 1.92
C ASN A 23 14.25 -8.40 1.54
N LEU A 24 13.13 -9.02 1.94
CA LEU A 24 12.81 -10.39 1.54
C LEU A 24 12.69 -10.52 0.00
N ARG A 25 12.08 -9.55 -0.66
CA ARG A 25 12.02 -9.46 -2.13
C ARG A 25 13.41 -9.40 -2.76
N ARG A 26 14.32 -8.56 -2.23
CA ARG A 26 15.72 -8.47 -2.70
C ARG A 26 16.48 -9.78 -2.50
N GLU A 27 16.18 -10.52 -1.44
CA GLU A 27 16.71 -11.86 -1.17
C GLU A 27 16.01 -12.96 -1.99
N LYS A 28 15.06 -12.60 -2.86
CA LYS A 28 14.22 -13.51 -3.66
C LYS A 28 13.37 -14.49 -2.84
N LYS A 29 13.13 -14.17 -1.57
CA LYS A 29 12.24 -14.92 -0.66
C LYS A 29 10.81 -14.45 -0.82
N TYR A 30 10.24 -14.69 -2.00
CA TYR A 30 8.97 -14.10 -2.38
C TYR A 30 7.79 -14.63 -1.56
N GLU A 31 7.76 -15.92 -1.24
CA GLU A 31 6.68 -16.49 -0.42
C GLU A 31 6.67 -15.86 0.98
N GLU A 32 7.84 -15.66 1.58
CA GLU A 32 7.95 -14.99 2.88
C GLU A 32 7.52 -13.52 2.81
N ALA A 33 7.85 -12.84 1.71
CA ALA A 33 7.43 -11.46 1.46
C ALA A 33 5.91 -11.36 1.33
N GLU A 34 5.28 -12.28 0.58
CA GLU A 34 3.83 -12.37 0.40
C GLU A 34 3.11 -12.66 1.73
N VAL A 35 3.66 -13.55 2.56
CA VAL A 35 3.14 -13.80 3.92
C VAL A 35 3.18 -12.53 4.77
N LYS A 36 4.26 -11.74 4.68
CA LYS A 36 4.35 -10.45 5.40
C LYS A 36 3.36 -9.42 4.87
N LEU A 37 3.17 -9.33 3.56
CA LEU A 37 2.16 -8.43 2.97
C LEU A 37 0.75 -8.80 3.43
N ALA A 38 0.43 -10.10 3.43
CA ALA A 38 -0.84 -10.60 3.93
C ALA A 38 -1.07 -10.24 5.41
N ALA A 39 -0.04 -10.41 6.26
CA ALA A 39 -0.11 -10.00 7.66
C ALA A 39 -0.31 -8.49 7.83
N ALA A 40 0.37 -7.67 7.01
CA ALA A 40 0.25 -6.22 7.05
C ALA A 40 -1.16 -5.75 6.62
N SER A 41 -1.74 -6.34 5.58
CA SER A 41 -3.13 -6.06 5.17
C SER A 41 -4.11 -6.27 6.33
N ARG A 42 -4.06 -7.44 6.96
CA ARG A 42 -4.94 -7.75 8.11
C ARG A 42 -4.71 -6.82 9.29
N PHE A 43 -3.46 -6.49 9.58
CA PHE A 43 -3.14 -5.69 10.76
C PHE A 43 -3.52 -4.22 10.60
N TYR A 44 -3.08 -3.59 9.50
CA TYR A 44 -3.19 -2.13 9.29
C TYR A 44 -4.48 -1.73 8.58
N LEU A 45 -4.99 -2.55 7.66
CA LEU A 45 -6.21 -2.24 6.90
C LEU A 45 -7.45 -2.91 7.47
N LYS A 46 -7.29 -3.91 8.36
CA LYS A 46 -8.38 -4.79 8.81
C LYS A 46 -9.09 -5.47 7.64
N LEU A 47 -8.34 -5.73 6.57
CA LEU A 47 -8.83 -6.25 5.30
C LEU A 47 -8.14 -7.58 4.99
N GLU A 48 -8.92 -8.57 4.56
CA GLU A 48 -8.35 -9.84 4.09
C GLU A 48 -7.52 -9.60 2.82
N PRO A 49 -6.32 -10.21 2.71
CA PRO A 49 -5.39 -9.96 1.61
C PRO A 49 -6.02 -10.22 0.24
N GLU A 50 -6.87 -11.23 0.13
CA GLU A 50 -7.54 -11.60 -1.12
C GLU A 50 -8.44 -10.46 -1.62
N LEU A 51 -9.13 -9.76 -0.70
CA LEU A 51 -9.95 -8.61 -1.04
C LEU A 51 -9.11 -7.41 -1.48
N LEU A 52 -7.95 -7.19 -0.84
CA LEU A 52 -7.00 -6.17 -1.27
C LEU A 52 -6.47 -6.45 -2.69
N LEU A 53 -6.15 -7.73 -2.98
CA LEU A 53 -5.53 -8.13 -4.24
C LEU A 53 -6.51 -8.27 -5.40
N MET A 54 -7.78 -8.58 -5.12
CA MET A 54 -8.81 -8.79 -6.15
C MET A 54 -9.77 -7.62 -6.32
N GLY A 55 -9.90 -6.75 -5.31
CA GLY A 55 -10.75 -5.56 -5.40
C GLY A 55 -10.28 -4.60 -6.48
N ASP A 56 -11.22 -4.00 -7.20
CA ASP A 56 -10.90 -2.87 -8.07
C ASP A 56 -10.62 -1.60 -7.26
N ALA A 57 -10.10 -0.57 -7.92
CA ALA A 57 -9.73 0.67 -7.25
C ALA A 57 -10.95 1.39 -6.64
N GLU A 58 -12.10 1.36 -7.33
CA GLU A 58 -13.34 2.01 -6.89
C GLU A 58 -13.85 1.37 -5.60
N TRP A 59 -13.93 0.04 -5.57
CA TRP A 59 -14.32 -0.72 -4.38
C TRP A 59 -13.38 -0.48 -3.20
N LEU A 60 -12.07 -0.39 -3.45
CA LEU A 60 -11.10 -0.09 -2.38
C LEU A 60 -11.28 1.33 -1.84
N LEU A 61 -11.50 2.32 -2.71
CA LEU A 61 -11.79 3.70 -2.28
C LEU A 61 -13.08 3.79 -1.47
N ASP A 62 -14.13 3.11 -1.92
CA ASP A 62 -15.41 3.03 -1.20
C ASP A 62 -15.23 2.33 0.15
N HIS A 63 -14.48 1.23 0.19
CA HIS A 63 -14.19 0.49 1.43
C HIS A 63 -13.42 1.35 2.46
N PHE A 64 -12.57 2.26 2.00
CA PHE A 64 -11.83 3.19 2.85
C PHE A 64 -12.54 4.53 3.05
N THR A 65 -13.76 4.70 2.55
CA THR A 65 -14.58 5.87 2.84
C THR A 65 -15.40 5.62 4.11
N GLY A 66 -15.23 6.50 5.09
CA GLY A 66 -15.93 6.42 6.37
C GLY A 66 -17.44 6.62 6.22
N ALA A 67 -18.19 6.32 7.29
CA ALA A 67 -19.65 6.51 7.32
C ALA A 67 -20.06 7.99 7.20
N ASP A 68 -19.13 8.92 7.44
CA ASP A 68 -19.27 10.37 7.26
C ASP A 68 -19.00 10.82 5.80
N GLY A 69 -18.65 9.90 4.91
CA GLY A 69 -18.38 10.17 3.50
C GLY A 69 -16.98 10.69 3.22
N PHE A 70 -16.09 10.73 4.22
CA PHE A 70 -14.71 11.16 4.04
C PHE A 70 -13.78 9.98 3.78
N LEU A 71 -12.86 10.15 2.83
CA LEU A 71 -11.85 9.15 2.51
C LEU A 71 -10.82 9.07 3.65
N GLU A 72 -10.62 7.87 4.19
CA GLU A 72 -9.54 7.57 5.13
C GLU A 72 -8.22 7.45 4.35
N ALA A 73 -7.66 8.60 3.98
CA ALA A 73 -6.50 8.73 3.10
C ALA A 73 -5.30 7.89 3.56
N GLU A 74 -5.06 7.78 4.86
CA GLU A 74 -3.97 6.98 5.41
C GLU A 74 -4.11 5.49 5.07
N ARG A 75 -5.34 4.94 5.13
CA ARG A 75 -5.58 3.53 4.79
C ARG A 75 -5.44 3.31 3.30
N CYS A 76 -5.90 4.25 2.47
CA CYS A 76 -5.69 4.19 1.03
C CYS A 76 -4.20 4.18 0.67
N LEU A 77 -3.40 5.04 1.31
CA LEU A 77 -1.94 5.10 1.10
C LEU A 77 -1.24 3.83 1.59
N ILE A 78 -1.68 3.24 2.70
CA ILE A 78 -1.19 1.94 3.19
C ILE A 78 -1.52 0.84 2.18
N ALA A 79 -2.75 0.80 1.66
CA ALA A 79 -3.18 -0.15 0.65
C ALA A 79 -2.35 -0.01 -0.64
N ALA A 80 -2.15 1.22 -1.11
CA ALA A 80 -1.30 1.51 -2.27
C ALA A 80 0.14 1.02 -2.05
N ASP A 81 0.73 1.27 -0.88
CA ASP A 81 2.08 0.79 -0.56
C ASP A 81 2.19 -0.73 -0.55
N LEU A 82 1.19 -1.45 -0.04
CA LEU A 82 1.15 -2.91 -0.04
C LEU A 82 0.99 -3.48 -1.46
N LEU A 83 0.09 -2.90 -2.26
CA LEU A 83 -0.09 -3.27 -3.67
C LEU A 83 1.16 -3.00 -4.50
N TYR A 84 1.85 -1.89 -4.23
CA TYR A 84 3.11 -1.57 -4.90
C TYR A 84 4.17 -2.65 -4.65
N GLU A 85 4.37 -3.06 -3.39
CA GLU A 85 5.34 -4.13 -3.10
C GLU A 85 4.92 -5.46 -3.72
N GLN A 86 3.63 -5.79 -3.74
CA GLN A 86 3.13 -6.98 -4.44
C GLN A 86 3.42 -6.92 -5.95
N SER A 87 3.18 -5.77 -6.60
CA SER A 87 3.49 -5.60 -8.04
C SER A 87 4.99 -5.75 -8.31
N CYS A 88 5.84 -5.29 -7.39
CA CYS A 88 7.28 -5.47 -7.49
C CYS A 88 7.67 -6.95 -7.41
N ILE A 89 7.07 -7.71 -6.48
CA ILE A 89 7.27 -9.16 -6.37
C ILE A 89 6.85 -9.87 -7.66
N LEU A 90 5.66 -9.55 -8.18
CA LEU A 90 5.13 -10.14 -9.41
C LEU A 90 6.03 -9.86 -10.62
N ARG A 91 6.56 -8.64 -10.73
CA ARG A 91 7.51 -8.29 -11.78
C ARG A 91 8.83 -9.04 -11.65
N ASP A 92 9.37 -9.15 -10.43
CA ASP A 92 10.60 -9.90 -10.17
C ASP A 92 10.41 -11.41 -10.46
N LYS A 93 9.18 -11.94 -10.30
CA LYS A 93 8.75 -13.28 -10.72
C LYS A 93 8.51 -13.43 -12.23
N GLY A 94 8.55 -12.33 -13.00
CA GLY A 94 8.32 -12.33 -14.45
C GLY A 94 6.84 -12.38 -14.87
N VAL A 95 5.92 -12.08 -13.95
CA VAL A 95 4.46 -12.09 -14.16
C VAL A 95 3.84 -10.73 -13.80
N PRO A 96 4.21 -9.63 -14.51
CA PRO A 96 3.71 -8.30 -14.18
C PRO A 96 2.18 -8.22 -14.30
N ASP A 97 1.57 -7.40 -13.45
CA ASP A 97 0.14 -7.17 -13.40
C ASP A 97 -0.13 -5.67 -13.52
N SER A 98 -0.40 -5.20 -14.74
CA SER A 98 -0.65 -3.80 -15.02
C SER A 98 -1.93 -3.30 -14.33
N GLN A 99 -2.93 -4.16 -14.13
CA GLN A 99 -4.15 -3.78 -13.41
C GLN A 99 -3.87 -3.53 -11.94
N MET A 100 -2.96 -4.29 -11.32
CA MET A 100 -2.48 -3.99 -9.97
C MET A 100 -1.73 -2.66 -9.91
N GLU A 101 -0.89 -2.38 -10.90
CA GLU A 101 -0.12 -1.13 -10.99
C GLU A 101 -1.04 0.09 -11.18
N GLU A 102 -2.05 0.00 -12.04
CA GLU A 102 -3.08 1.03 -12.23
C GLU A 102 -3.89 1.27 -10.95
N ARG A 103 -4.30 0.20 -10.25
CA ARG A 103 -4.99 0.31 -8.96
C ARG A 103 -4.13 1.00 -7.92
N CYS A 104 -2.85 0.63 -7.84
CA CYS A 104 -1.89 1.26 -6.94
C CYS A 104 -1.77 2.77 -7.21
N LEU A 105 -1.63 3.15 -8.49
CA LEU A 105 -1.56 4.55 -8.90
C LEU A 105 -2.83 5.32 -8.55
N THR A 106 -4.00 4.73 -8.82
CA THR A 106 -5.31 5.33 -8.53
C THR A 106 -5.45 5.64 -7.03
N LEU A 107 -5.11 4.69 -6.17
CA LEU A 107 -5.18 4.89 -4.72
C LEU A 107 -4.21 5.97 -4.23
N TYR A 108 -2.99 6.00 -4.77
CA TYR A 108 -2.05 7.09 -4.44
C TYR A 108 -2.61 8.45 -4.85
N GLU A 109 -3.09 8.60 -6.09
CA GLU A 109 -3.57 9.89 -6.60
C GLU A 109 -4.83 10.37 -5.86
N ALA A 110 -5.72 9.45 -5.47
CA ALA A 110 -6.90 9.77 -4.70
C ALA A 110 -6.58 10.23 -3.27
N ALA A 111 -5.60 9.61 -2.60
CA ALA A 111 -5.38 9.81 -1.17
C ALA A 111 -4.28 10.84 -0.83
N LEU A 112 -3.26 10.98 -1.67
CA LEU A 112 -2.10 11.82 -1.41
C LEU A 112 -2.44 13.32 -1.17
N PRO A 113 -3.42 13.94 -1.88
CA PRO A 113 -3.80 15.33 -1.64
C PRO A 113 -4.33 15.59 -0.22
N TYR A 114 -4.87 14.57 0.45
CA TYR A 114 -5.55 14.71 1.73
C TYR A 114 -4.67 14.38 2.94
N SER A 115 -3.42 14.01 2.73
CA SER A 115 -2.55 13.52 3.80
C SER A 115 -1.13 14.09 3.69
N GLU A 116 -0.95 15.37 4.07
CA GLU A 116 0.35 16.07 4.02
C GLU A 116 1.46 15.33 4.77
N ALA A 117 1.14 14.74 5.94
CA ALA A 117 2.10 13.98 6.75
C ALA A 117 2.64 12.72 6.03
N PHE A 118 1.99 12.33 4.93
CA PHE A 118 2.20 11.11 4.19
C PHE A 118 2.65 11.36 2.74
N GLN A 119 2.87 12.63 2.37
CA GLN A 119 3.53 13.07 1.13
C GLN A 119 5.04 12.89 1.23
N THR A 120 5.48 11.64 1.34
CA THR A 120 6.90 11.32 1.43
C THR A 120 7.54 11.30 0.04
N GLU A 121 8.81 11.69 -0.01
CA GLU A 121 9.61 11.63 -1.24
C GLU A 121 9.62 10.21 -1.86
N GLU A 122 9.58 9.19 -1.00
CA GLU A 122 9.51 7.79 -1.42
C GLU A 122 8.22 7.47 -2.18
N ARG A 123 7.06 7.92 -1.70
CA ARG A 123 5.79 7.68 -2.41
C ARG A 123 5.71 8.45 -3.72
N LEU A 124 6.24 9.66 -3.77
CA LEU A 124 6.37 10.41 -5.03
C LEU A 124 7.24 9.66 -6.05
N LYS A 125 8.34 9.02 -5.59
CA LYS A 125 9.17 8.16 -6.44
C LYS A 125 8.39 6.93 -6.94
N LYS A 126 7.62 6.26 -6.07
CA LYS A 126 6.77 5.13 -6.47
C LYS A 126 5.73 5.52 -7.52
N ILE A 127 5.03 6.64 -7.31
CA ILE A 127 4.07 7.19 -8.29
C ILE A 127 4.77 7.49 -9.62
N GLY A 128 5.94 8.14 -9.58
CA GLY A 128 6.74 8.40 -10.78
C GLY A 128 7.14 7.12 -11.52
N ALA A 129 7.54 6.08 -10.78
CA ALA A 129 7.88 4.78 -11.35
C ALA A 129 6.66 4.09 -11.99
N LEU A 130 5.49 4.12 -11.34
CA LEU A 130 4.23 3.59 -11.89
C LEU A 130 3.83 4.32 -13.19
N LYS A 131 3.97 5.65 -13.24
CA LYS A 131 3.66 6.45 -14.44
C LYS A 131 4.60 6.23 -15.61
N GLN A 132 5.77 5.64 -15.40
CA GLN A 132 6.73 5.34 -16.47
C GLN A 132 6.51 3.98 -17.12
N ILE A 133 5.78 3.10 -16.46
CA ILE A 133 5.59 1.70 -16.87
C ILE A 133 4.17 1.42 -17.37
N LEU A 134 3.20 2.25 -16.98
CA LEU A 134 1.84 2.30 -17.51
C LEU A 134 1.79 3.24 -18.71
#